data_AF-A0A2N1KMB2-F1
#
_entry.id   AF-A0A2N1KMB2-F1
#
_cell.length_a   1.000
_cell.length_b   1.000
_cell.length_c   1.000
_cell.angle_alpha   90.00
_cell.angle_beta   90.00
_cell.angle_gamma   90.00
#
_symmetry.space_group_name_H-M   'P 1'
#
loop_
_entity.id
_entity.type
_entity.pdbx_description
1 polymer ?
#
loop_
_entity_poly.entity_id
_entity_poly.type
_entity_poly.pdbx_seq_one_letter_code
_entity_poly.pdbx_strand_id
1 'polypeptide(L)'
;MQWTGGTVTANTRPYRIRLRYRVGNSGDFQDLLDNQSNPIEYVRNITGHSQMIGPVALPTAILNKPYVQLLWQYYFMGTGSGARDQLRVDDIIITRGKCESVASGIWSVASTWSCGRIPTVCDAVTIRSGHTVKAQKLVTLGKSLQIENGGVLQYFEPNATLNVSTNP
;
A
#
# COMPACT_ATOMS: atom_id res chain seq x y z
N MET A 1 -2.92 1.22 -4.14
CA MET A 1 -4.18 1.89 -4.55
C MET A 1 -4.05 2.37 -5.98
N GLN A 2 -5.17 2.51 -6.68
CA GLN A 2 -5.25 3.09 -8.02
C GLN A 2 -6.61 3.80 -8.19
N TRP A 3 -6.70 4.83 -9.01
CA TRP A 3 -7.96 5.44 -9.45
C TRP A 3 -7.79 6.11 -10.81
N THR A 4 -8.89 6.37 -11.52
CA THR A 4 -8.88 7.09 -12.81
C THR A 4 -9.42 8.51 -12.61
N GLY A 5 -8.61 9.51 -12.93
CA GLY A 5 -9.03 10.91 -12.98
C GLY A 5 -9.34 11.35 -14.40
N GLY A 6 -10.31 12.25 -14.58
CA GLY A 6 -10.63 12.76 -15.91
C GLY A 6 -11.19 14.17 -15.92
N THR A 7 -11.01 14.87 -17.04
CA THR A 7 -11.62 16.16 -17.32
C THR A 7 -12.83 15.95 -18.21
N VAL A 8 -14.02 16.13 -17.65
CA VAL A 8 -15.29 16.07 -18.40
C VAL A 8 -15.48 17.36 -19.20
N THR A 9 -15.17 18.52 -18.61
CA THR A 9 -15.20 19.81 -19.31
C THR A 9 -14.16 20.73 -18.68
N ALA A 10 -13.22 21.22 -19.50
CA ALA A 10 -12.28 22.26 -19.10
C ALA A 10 -12.94 23.63 -19.21
N ASN A 11 -12.93 24.42 -18.13
CA ASN A 11 -13.50 25.75 -18.06
C ASN A 11 -12.43 26.78 -17.65
N THR A 12 -12.85 28.03 -17.49
CA THR A 12 -11.96 29.17 -17.22
C THR A 12 -11.42 29.21 -15.80
N ARG A 13 -12.04 28.50 -14.86
CA ARG A 13 -11.59 28.41 -13.47
C ARG A 13 -11.00 27.01 -13.19
N PRO A 14 -9.66 26.86 -13.22
CA PRO A 14 -8.99 25.56 -13.07
C PRO A 14 -9.15 24.93 -11.68
N TYR A 15 -9.50 23.65 -11.66
CA TYR A 15 -9.53 22.81 -10.47
C TYR A 15 -8.60 21.60 -10.60
N ARG A 16 -8.35 20.93 -9.47
CA ARG A 16 -7.67 19.63 -9.42
C ARG A 16 -8.43 18.71 -8.48
N ILE A 17 -8.15 17.41 -8.56
CA ILE A 17 -8.60 16.42 -7.58
C ILE A 17 -7.37 15.89 -6.85
N ARG A 18 -7.23 16.19 -5.56
CA ARG A 18 -6.13 15.70 -4.72
C ARG A 18 -6.60 14.58 -3.80
N LEU A 19 -5.82 13.52 -3.73
CA LEU A 19 -6.05 12.44 -2.78
C LEU A 19 -5.44 12.80 -1.42
N ARG A 20 -6.28 12.73 -0.39
CA ARG A 20 -5.91 12.97 1.01
C ARG A 20 -6.38 11.82 1.89
N TYR A 21 -5.83 11.73 3.09
CA TYR A 21 -6.22 10.73 4.07
C TYR A 21 -6.30 11.30 5.50
N ARG A 22 -7.00 10.58 6.38
CA ARG A 22 -6.87 10.75 7.83
C ARG A 22 -7.02 9.42 8.56
N VAL A 23 -6.41 9.30 9.72
CA VAL A 23 -6.57 8.17 10.64
C VAL A 23 -7.65 8.52 11.66
N GLY A 24 -8.59 7.60 11.91
CA GLY A 24 -9.74 7.88 12.76
C GLY A 24 -10.79 8.77 12.07
N ASN A 25 -11.64 9.40 12.89
CA ASN A 25 -12.80 10.18 12.44
C ASN A 25 -12.69 11.68 12.76
N SER A 26 -11.58 12.13 13.34
CA SER A 26 -11.33 13.50 13.77
C SER A 26 -10.01 14.04 13.19
N GLY A 27 -9.81 15.35 13.29
CA GLY A 27 -8.63 16.02 12.77
C GLY A 27 -8.66 16.22 11.25
N ASP A 28 -7.61 16.88 10.77
CA ASP A 28 -7.50 17.32 9.39
C ASP A 28 -7.05 16.20 8.45
N PHE A 29 -7.48 16.31 7.19
CA PHE A 29 -7.01 15.47 6.10
C PHE A 29 -5.62 15.92 5.65
N GLN A 30 -4.70 14.96 5.58
CA GLN A 30 -3.33 15.16 5.11
C GLN A 30 -3.17 14.67 3.67
N ASP A 31 -2.24 15.26 2.93
CA ASP A 31 -1.98 14.86 1.55
C ASP A 31 -1.39 13.44 1.49
N LEU A 32 -1.88 12.62 0.56
CA LEU A 32 -1.24 11.35 0.23
C LEU A 32 -0.12 11.64 -0.77
N LEU A 33 1.11 11.25 -0.42
CA LEU A 33 2.32 11.56 -1.19
C LEU A 33 2.85 10.34 -1.96
N ASP A 34 3.52 10.59 -3.09
CA ASP A 34 4.34 9.58 -3.78
C ASP A 34 5.73 9.40 -3.14
N ASN A 35 6.55 8.54 -3.74
CA ASN A 35 7.92 8.27 -3.28
C ASN A 35 8.87 9.48 -3.45
N GLN A 36 8.46 10.51 -4.20
CA GLN A 36 9.18 11.77 -4.40
C GLN A 36 8.61 12.89 -3.52
N SER A 37 7.71 12.58 -2.58
CA SER A 37 7.03 13.55 -1.70
C SER A 37 6.09 14.53 -2.42
N ASN A 38 5.62 14.20 -3.62
CA ASN A 38 4.59 15.00 -4.30
C ASN A 38 3.18 14.51 -3.95
N PRO A 39 2.20 15.43 -3.82
CA PRO A 39 0.81 15.04 -3.65
C PRO A 39 0.29 14.23 -4.83
N ILE A 40 -0.42 13.15 -4.53
CA ILE A 40 -1.15 12.37 -5.53
C ILE A 40 -2.39 13.15 -5.97
N GLU A 41 -2.41 13.62 -7.21
CA GLU A 41 -3.52 14.40 -7.75
C GLU A 41 -3.75 14.18 -9.24
N TYR A 42 -5.00 14.38 -9.67
CA TYR A 42 -5.34 14.59 -11.07
C TYR A 42 -5.36 16.09 -11.35
N VAL A 43 -4.54 16.50 -12.31
CA VAL A 43 -4.48 17.88 -12.82
C VAL A 43 -5.44 18.01 -13.99
N ARG A 44 -6.29 19.06 -13.98
CA ARG A 44 -7.18 19.34 -15.11
C ARG A 44 -6.39 19.43 -16.42
N ASN A 45 -6.96 18.87 -17.48
CA ASN A 45 -6.40 18.85 -18.81
C ASN A 45 -7.46 19.33 -19.81
N ILE A 46 -7.32 19.01 -21.09
CA ILE A 46 -8.34 19.27 -22.11
C ILE A 46 -9.61 18.44 -21.83
N THR A 47 -10.75 18.95 -22.30
CA THR A 47 -12.04 18.24 -22.28
C THR A 47 -11.91 16.84 -22.88
N GLY A 48 -12.42 15.84 -22.18
CA GLY A 48 -12.37 14.42 -22.57
C GLY A 48 -11.12 13.67 -22.10
N HIS A 49 -10.12 14.33 -21.53
CA HIS A 49 -8.91 13.66 -21.05
C HIS A 49 -9.20 12.72 -19.88
N SER A 50 -8.49 11.59 -19.83
CA SER A 50 -8.55 10.60 -18.76
C SER A 50 -7.15 10.06 -18.45
N GLN A 51 -6.86 9.81 -17.18
CA GLN A 51 -5.59 9.25 -16.74
C GLN A 51 -5.78 8.33 -15.54
N MET A 52 -5.16 7.16 -15.62
CA MET A 52 -5.00 6.27 -14.48
C MET A 52 -3.87 6.79 -13.58
N ILE A 53 -4.17 6.92 -12.29
CA ILE A 53 -3.23 7.35 -11.24
C ILE A 53 -2.93 6.16 -10.34
N GLY A 54 -1.67 5.73 -10.34
CA GLY A 54 -1.16 4.60 -9.58
C GLY A 54 -0.52 3.52 -10.46
N PRO A 55 -0.13 2.39 -9.86
CA PRO A 55 -0.34 2.01 -8.46
C PRO A 55 0.48 2.86 -7.48
N VAL A 56 -0.15 3.35 -6.40
CA VAL A 56 0.53 4.06 -5.30
C VAL A 56 0.44 3.24 -4.01
N ALA A 57 1.54 3.13 -3.27
CA ALA A 57 1.55 2.53 -1.95
C ALA A 57 0.84 3.44 -0.94
N LEU A 58 0.00 2.86 -0.08
CA LEU A 58 -0.57 3.63 1.03
C LEU A 58 0.53 3.90 2.07
N PRO A 59 0.58 5.11 2.66
CA PRO A 59 1.58 5.43 3.68
C PRO A 59 1.55 4.45 4.86
N THR A 60 2.71 4.12 5.42
CA THR A 60 2.81 3.23 6.59
C THR A 60 2.01 3.74 7.79
N ALA A 61 1.85 5.06 7.92
CA ALA A 61 1.06 5.71 8.96
C ALA A 61 -0.41 5.26 9.00
N ILE A 62 -0.98 4.86 7.85
CA ILE A 62 -2.37 4.39 7.76
C ILE A 62 -2.51 2.88 7.72
N LEU A 63 -1.40 2.14 7.63
CA LEU A 63 -1.44 0.68 7.64
C LEU A 63 -1.81 0.16 9.03
N ASN A 64 -2.62 -0.90 9.04
CA ASN A 64 -3.07 -1.59 10.26
C ASN A 64 -3.77 -0.68 11.28
N LYS A 65 -4.34 0.43 10.81
CA LYS A 65 -5.21 1.27 11.63
C LYS A 65 -6.64 0.74 11.55
N PRO A 66 -7.38 0.73 12.67
CA PRO A 66 -8.74 0.20 12.71
C PRO A 66 -9.71 1.01 11.82
N TYR A 67 -9.42 2.28 11.62
CA TYR A 67 -10.25 3.18 10.84
C TYR A 67 -9.41 4.23 10.12
N VAL A 68 -9.59 4.33 8.81
CA VAL A 68 -8.91 5.27 7.91
C VAL A 68 -9.95 5.80 6.93
N GLN A 69 -9.87 7.08 6.61
CA GLN A 69 -10.68 7.68 5.55
C GLN A 69 -9.78 8.23 4.44
N LEU A 70 -10.19 8.01 3.20
CA LEU A 70 -9.60 8.60 2.00
C LEU A 70 -10.57 9.63 1.44
N LEU A 71 -10.03 10.73 0.93
CA LEU A 71 -10.80 11.83 0.35
C LEU A 71 -10.19 12.25 -0.98
N TRP A 72 -11.01 12.24 -2.04
CA TRP A 72 -10.68 12.87 -3.31
C TRP A 72 -11.23 14.29 -3.28
N GLN A 73 -10.37 15.24 -2.88
CA GLN A 73 -10.77 16.62 -2.73
C GLN A 73 -10.68 17.35 -4.06
N TYR A 74 -11.83 17.75 -4.60
CA TYR A 74 -11.94 18.68 -5.72
C TYR A 74 -11.74 20.11 -5.21
N TYR A 75 -10.65 20.78 -5.64
CA TYR A 75 -10.27 22.09 -5.09
C TYR A 75 -9.82 23.09 -6.16
N PHE A 76 -10.04 24.36 -5.85
CA PHE A 76 -9.75 25.48 -6.73
C PHE A 76 -8.26 25.82 -6.70
N MET A 77 -7.65 26.05 -7.87
CA MET A 77 -6.22 26.40 -7.98
C MET A 77 -5.89 27.87 -7.67
N GLY A 78 -6.88 28.70 -7.35
CA GLY A 78 -6.67 30.10 -7.00
C GLY A 78 -6.52 31.05 -8.19
N THR A 79 -6.70 30.57 -9.42
CA THR A 79 -6.57 31.38 -10.65
C THR A 79 -7.81 31.32 -11.52
N GLY A 80 -8.10 32.38 -12.28
CA GLY A 80 -9.27 32.43 -13.18
C GLY A 80 -10.61 32.70 -12.49
N SER A 81 -11.61 33.04 -13.29
CA SER A 81 -12.98 33.37 -12.86
C SER A 81 -14.02 32.76 -13.80
N GLY A 82 -15.26 32.65 -13.35
CA GLY A 82 -16.35 32.06 -14.12
C GLY A 82 -16.58 30.57 -13.81
N ALA A 83 -16.92 29.79 -14.83
CA ALA A 83 -17.31 28.39 -14.69
C ALA A 83 -16.14 27.53 -14.17
N ARG A 84 -16.47 26.58 -13.29
CA ARG A 84 -15.52 25.60 -12.74
C ARG A 84 -15.35 24.42 -13.69
N ASP A 85 -14.16 23.82 -13.72
CA ASP A 85 -13.94 22.57 -14.45
C ASP A 85 -14.92 21.48 -14.00
N GLN A 86 -15.40 20.65 -14.92
CA GLN A 86 -16.06 19.41 -14.55
C GLN A 86 -15.03 18.29 -14.58
N LEU A 87 -14.73 17.71 -13.42
CA LEU A 87 -13.76 16.63 -13.27
C LEU A 87 -14.47 15.37 -12.75
N ARG A 88 -13.93 14.19 -13.07
CA ARG A 88 -14.45 12.90 -12.62
C ARG A 88 -13.38 12.08 -11.89
N VAL A 89 -13.87 11.20 -11.02
CA VAL A 89 -13.12 10.11 -10.39
C VAL A 89 -13.84 8.82 -10.75
N ASP A 90 -13.09 7.79 -11.14
CA ASP A 90 -13.60 6.48 -11.50
C ASP A 90 -12.60 5.38 -11.12
N ASP A 91 -13.01 4.11 -11.25
CA ASP A 91 -12.16 2.93 -11.08
C ASP A 91 -11.31 2.93 -9.79
N ILE A 92 -11.90 3.33 -8.66
CA ILE A 92 -11.18 3.36 -7.39
C ILE A 92 -10.89 1.92 -6.93
N ILE A 93 -9.61 1.57 -6.89
CA ILE A 93 -9.11 0.27 -6.47
C ILE A 93 -8.24 0.45 -5.22
N ILE A 94 -8.75 -0.05 -4.09
CA ILE A 94 -8.01 -0.15 -2.83
C ILE A 94 -7.75 -1.64 -2.55
N THR A 95 -6.49 -2.04 -2.60
CA THR A 95 -6.06 -3.42 -2.43
C THR A 95 -4.96 -3.54 -1.40
N ARG A 96 -4.82 -4.72 -0.81
CA ARG A 96 -3.66 -5.06 0.00
C ARG A 96 -2.40 -5.08 -0.86
N GLY A 97 -1.36 -4.39 -0.40
CA GLY A 97 -0.02 -4.49 -0.98
C GLY A 97 0.63 -5.85 -0.68
N LYS A 98 1.77 -6.10 -1.32
CA LYS A 98 2.64 -7.24 -1.00
C LYS A 98 3.27 -7.03 0.39
N CYS A 99 3.56 -8.12 1.09
CA CYS A 99 4.43 -8.10 2.27
C CYS A 99 5.81 -8.62 1.85
N GLU A 100 6.82 -7.77 1.87
CA GLU A 100 8.18 -8.13 1.48
C GLU A 100 9.10 -8.17 2.69
N SER A 101 10.07 -9.08 2.74
CA SER A 101 11.04 -9.07 3.82
C SER A 101 11.93 -7.81 3.73
N VAL A 102 11.99 -7.03 4.79
CA VAL A 102 12.85 -5.84 4.90
C VAL A 102 14.18 -6.12 5.61
N ALA A 103 14.25 -7.27 6.29
CA ALA A 103 15.46 -7.80 6.92
C ALA A 103 15.31 -9.31 7.13
N SER A 104 16.43 -9.99 7.41
CA SER A 104 16.41 -11.34 8.00
C SER A 104 15.74 -11.30 9.38
N GLY A 105 15.00 -12.37 9.74
CA GLY A 105 14.27 -12.37 11.01
C GLY A 105 13.27 -13.51 11.13
N ILE A 106 12.33 -13.35 12.08
CA ILE A 106 11.31 -14.36 12.37
C ILE A 106 10.03 -14.02 11.60
N TRP A 107 9.41 -15.01 10.98
CA TRP A 107 8.16 -14.84 10.21
C TRP A 107 7.06 -14.12 11.01
N SER A 108 6.88 -14.52 12.28
CA SER A 108 5.87 -13.97 13.19
C SER A 108 6.23 -12.60 13.79
N VAL A 109 7.28 -11.93 13.31
CA VAL A 109 7.66 -10.58 13.76
C VAL A 109 7.28 -9.56 12.70
N ALA A 110 6.46 -8.57 13.08
CA ALA A 110 5.94 -7.55 12.15
C ALA A 110 7.03 -6.72 11.48
N SER A 111 8.13 -6.41 12.19
CA SER A 111 9.25 -5.63 11.65
C SER A 111 10.08 -6.39 10.61
N THR A 112 9.86 -7.69 10.42
CA THR A 112 10.46 -8.44 9.29
C THR A 112 9.82 -8.04 7.96
N TRP A 113 8.63 -7.42 7.96
CA TRP A 113 7.81 -7.23 6.76
C TRP A 113 7.52 -5.76 6.45
N SER A 114 7.60 -5.42 5.16
CA SER A 114 7.32 -4.06 4.64
C SER A 114 5.88 -3.58 4.90
N CYS A 115 4.95 -4.51 5.09
CA CYS A 115 3.55 -4.21 5.38
C CYS A 115 3.28 -3.86 6.86
N GLY A 116 4.32 -3.87 7.71
CA GLY A 116 4.23 -3.46 9.12
C GLY A 116 3.38 -4.39 10.01
N ARG A 117 3.11 -5.62 9.56
CA ARG A 117 2.41 -6.67 10.29
C ARG A 117 2.87 -8.04 9.83
N ILE A 118 2.47 -9.06 10.56
CA ILE A 118 2.66 -10.46 10.17
C ILE A 118 1.80 -10.75 8.92
N PRO A 119 2.37 -11.35 7.85
CA PRO A 119 1.61 -11.79 6.69
C PRO A 119 0.57 -12.83 7.08
N THR A 120 -0.58 -12.72 6.43
CA THR A 120 -1.77 -13.55 6.61
C THR A 120 -2.11 -14.25 5.29
N VAL A 121 -3.13 -15.11 5.32
CA VAL A 121 -3.61 -15.81 4.13
C VAL A 121 -4.03 -14.88 2.98
N CYS A 122 -4.38 -13.62 3.24
CA CYS A 122 -4.79 -12.68 2.19
C CYS A 122 -3.61 -11.98 1.49
N ASP A 123 -2.36 -12.24 1.88
CA ASP A 123 -1.20 -11.48 1.44
C ASP A 123 -0.34 -12.26 0.44
N ALA A 124 0.14 -11.54 -0.57
CA ALA A 124 1.24 -12.00 -1.41
C ALA A 124 2.54 -11.68 -0.68
N VAL A 125 3.39 -12.68 -0.46
CA VAL A 125 4.63 -12.55 0.29
C VAL A 125 5.84 -12.73 -0.61
N THR A 126 6.82 -11.84 -0.48
CA THR A 126 8.13 -11.97 -1.14
C THR A 126 9.24 -11.96 -0.10
N ILE A 127 10.06 -13.00 -0.07
CA ILE A 127 11.33 -13.00 0.67
C ILE A 127 12.40 -12.49 -0.28
N ARG A 128 12.90 -11.29 -0.01
CA ARG A 128 13.91 -10.62 -0.84
C ARG A 128 15.27 -11.32 -0.78
N SER A 129 16.06 -11.12 -1.84
CA SER A 129 17.41 -11.66 -1.96
C SER A 129 18.27 -11.32 -0.73
N GLY A 130 19.03 -12.31 -0.23
CA GLY A 130 19.91 -12.15 0.93
C GLY A 130 19.22 -12.16 2.30
N HIS A 131 17.89 -12.21 2.35
CA HIS A 131 17.15 -12.32 3.61
C HIS A 131 16.86 -13.78 3.96
N THR A 132 17.10 -14.14 5.23
CA THR A 132 16.66 -15.41 5.83
C THR A 132 15.50 -15.15 6.77
N VAL A 133 14.31 -15.63 6.41
CA VAL A 133 13.12 -15.57 7.26
C VAL A 133 12.89 -16.93 7.93
N LYS A 134 12.80 -16.94 9.25
CA LYS A 134 12.64 -18.13 10.08
C LYS A 134 11.18 -18.32 10.48
N ALA A 135 10.56 -19.40 10.03
CA ALA A 135 9.25 -19.84 10.49
C ALA A 135 9.41 -20.74 11.72
N GLN A 136 8.83 -20.35 12.86
CA GLN A 136 8.88 -21.11 14.14
C GLN A 136 7.56 -21.82 14.45
N LYS A 137 6.69 -21.92 13.44
CA LYS A 137 5.36 -22.55 13.50
C LYS A 137 4.86 -22.70 12.09
N LEU A 138 3.79 -23.47 11.93
CA LEU A 138 3.08 -23.54 10.66
C LEU A 138 2.65 -22.14 10.22
N VAL A 139 2.99 -21.79 8.99
CA VAL A 139 2.61 -20.55 8.32
C VAL A 139 1.72 -20.92 7.14
N THR A 140 0.51 -20.34 7.10
CA THR A 140 -0.39 -20.51 5.96
C THR A 140 -0.38 -19.25 5.11
N LEU A 141 -0.07 -19.42 3.82
CA LEU A 141 -0.12 -18.38 2.81
C LEU A 141 -1.28 -18.69 1.87
N GLY A 142 -2.10 -17.68 1.55
CA GLY A 142 -3.31 -17.88 0.74
C GLY A 142 -3.30 -17.16 -0.61
N LYS A 143 -2.36 -16.23 -0.87
CA LYS A 143 -2.19 -15.63 -2.21
C LYS A 143 -0.97 -16.20 -2.94
N SER A 144 0.23 -15.93 -2.43
CA SER A 144 1.46 -16.41 -3.04
C SER A 144 2.66 -16.27 -2.11
N LEU A 145 3.67 -17.11 -2.34
CA LEU A 145 5.02 -16.98 -1.79
C LEU A 145 6.01 -16.89 -2.94
N GLN A 146 6.82 -15.84 -2.96
CA GLN A 146 7.99 -15.73 -3.82
C GLN A 146 9.24 -15.63 -2.96
N ILE A 147 10.29 -16.36 -3.33
CA ILE A 147 11.59 -16.27 -2.71
C ILE A 147 12.56 -15.87 -3.82
N GLU A 148 13.13 -14.68 -3.72
CA GLU A 148 14.10 -14.19 -4.69
C GLU A 148 15.41 -14.99 -4.59
N ASN A 149 16.24 -14.96 -5.63
CA ASN A 149 17.50 -15.69 -5.64
C ASN A 149 18.37 -15.32 -4.42
N GLY A 150 18.79 -16.29 -3.61
CA GLY A 150 19.53 -16.08 -2.37
C GLY A 150 18.68 -15.68 -1.15
N GLY A 151 17.36 -15.52 -1.29
CA GLY A 151 16.43 -15.48 -0.17
C GLY A 151 16.19 -16.88 0.41
N VAL A 152 15.90 -16.97 1.70
CA VAL A 152 15.70 -18.25 2.38
C VAL A 152 14.46 -18.19 3.28
N LEU A 153 13.57 -19.17 3.13
CA LEU A 153 12.58 -19.52 4.15
C LEU A 153 13.09 -20.73 4.91
N GLN A 154 13.43 -20.54 6.18
CA GLN A 154 13.95 -21.60 7.05
C GLN A 154 12.91 -21.95 8.11
N TYR A 155 12.63 -23.24 8.31
CA TYR A 155 11.94 -23.68 9.52
C TYR A 155 12.94 -23.72 10.69
N PHE A 156 12.60 -23.12 11.82
CA PHE A 156 13.50 -23.04 12.99
C PHE A 156 12.72 -23.14 14.30
N GLU A 157 12.86 -24.28 14.96
CA GLU A 157 12.34 -24.50 16.31
C GLU A 157 13.47 -24.38 17.33
N PRO A 158 13.53 -23.27 18.11
CA PRO A 158 14.59 -23.08 19.10
C PRO A 158 14.56 -24.13 20.22
N ASN A 159 13.41 -24.78 20.42
CA ASN A 159 13.17 -25.76 21.48
C ASN A 159 13.00 -27.19 20.96
N ALA A 160 13.39 -27.48 19.71
CA ALA A 160 13.32 -28.85 19.19
C ALA A 160 14.25 -29.77 20.00
N THR A 161 13.69 -30.82 20.60
CA THR A 161 14.46 -31.86 21.29
C THR A 161 14.49 -33.11 20.43
N LEU A 162 15.68 -33.62 20.11
CA LEU A 162 15.87 -34.90 19.42
C LEU A 162 16.17 -35.97 20.46
N ASN A 163 15.20 -36.87 20.69
CA ASN A 163 15.45 -38.05 21.51
C ASN A 163 15.95 -39.17 20.60
N VAL A 164 17.21 -39.57 20.78
CA VAL A 164 17.77 -40.77 20.13
C VAL A 164 17.76 -41.90 21.16
N SER A 165 16.88 -42.88 20.97
CA SER A 165 16.93 -44.14 21.74
C SER A 165 17.75 -45.15 20.97
N THR A 166 18.82 -45.68 21.57
CA THR A 166 19.49 -46.87 21.07
C THR A 166 18.79 -48.10 21.62
N ASN A 167 18.33 -49.01 20.75
CA ASN A 167 17.93 -50.34 21.20
C ASN A 167 19.20 -51.10 21.61
N PRO A 168 19.20 -51.79 22.77
CA PRO A 168 20.32 -52.63 23.20
C PRO A 168 20.53 -53.82 22.25
#